data_AF-A0A7S0WEC1-F1
#
_entry.id   AF-A0A7S0WEC1-F1
#
_cell.length_a   1.000
_cell.length_b   1.000
_cell.length_c   1.000
_cell.angle_alpha   90.00
_cell.angle_beta   90.00
_cell.angle_gamma   90.00
#
_symmetry.space_group_name_H-M   'P 1'
#
loop_
_entity.id
_entity.type
_entity.pdbx_description
1 polymer ?
#
loop_
_entity_poly.entity_id
_entity_poly.type
_entity_poly.pdbx_seq_one_letter_code
_entity_poly.pdbx_strand_id
1 'polypeptide(L)'
;NTFVDEAKRVAVELGASVKIVEIKRFTQLESEGYGMLAGVGRASTRDGREPALVHLRFTPKGCTDPNAPSIAFVGKGITFDTGGLSLKSKDGMCGMKTDM
;
A
#
# COMPACT_ATOMS: atom_id res chain seq x y z
N ASN A 1 -4.06 -9.96 0.28
CA ASN A 1 -2.77 -10.46 -0.24
C ASN A 1 -2.50 -10.06 -1.69
N THR A 2 -3.45 -10.21 -2.60
CA THR A 2 -3.28 -10.00 -4.05
C THR A 2 -2.57 -8.70 -4.46
N PHE A 3 -2.93 -7.54 -3.93
CA PHE A 3 -2.30 -6.27 -4.35
C PHE A 3 -0.83 -6.15 -3.95
N VAL A 4 -0.45 -6.68 -2.79
CA VAL A 4 0.95 -6.71 -2.36
C VAL A 4 1.75 -7.72 -3.19
N ASP A 5 1.15 -8.84 -3.55
CA ASP A 5 1.79 -9.83 -4.41
C ASP A 5 1.96 -9.30 -5.84
N GLU A 6 1.02 -8.50 -6.32
CA GLU A 6 1.15 -7.77 -7.58
C GLU A 6 2.29 -6.74 -7.54
N ALA A 7 2.41 -5.97 -6.45
CA ALA A 7 3.53 -5.05 -6.28
C ALA A 7 4.89 -5.79 -6.28
N LYS A 8 4.94 -7.00 -5.70
CA LYS A 8 6.14 -7.86 -5.79
C LYS A 8 6.42 -8.30 -7.22
N ARG A 9 5.38 -8.74 -7.95
CA ARG A 9 5.50 -9.14 -9.35
C ARG A 9 6.06 -8.00 -10.20
N VAL A 10 5.50 -6.80 -10.08
CA VAL A 10 5.97 -5.60 -10.80
C VAL A 10 7.43 -5.28 -10.46
N ALA A 11 7.82 -5.37 -9.18
CA ALA A 11 9.22 -5.13 -8.79
C ALA A 11 10.19 -6.14 -9.44
N VAL A 12 9.78 -7.41 -9.55
CA VAL A 12 10.58 -8.45 -10.26
C VAL A 12 10.66 -8.15 -11.76
N GLU A 13 9.55 -7.79 -12.38
CA GLU A 13 9.48 -7.50 -13.83
C GLU A 13 10.32 -6.29 -14.23
N LEU A 14 10.35 -5.25 -13.38
CA LEU A 14 11.17 -4.06 -13.59
C LEU A 14 12.66 -4.27 -13.23
N GLY A 15 12.99 -5.43 -12.65
CA GLY A 15 14.36 -5.88 -12.41
C GLY A 15 15.15 -5.00 -11.44
N ALA A 16 16.48 -5.00 -11.58
CA ALA A 16 17.41 -4.34 -10.64
C ALA A 16 17.18 -2.83 -10.43
N SER A 17 16.43 -2.20 -11.33
CA SER A 17 16.07 -0.80 -11.29
C SER A 17 15.07 -0.47 -10.18
N VAL A 18 14.12 -1.37 -9.88
CA VAL A 18 13.09 -1.15 -8.86
C VAL A 18 13.20 -2.22 -7.79
N LYS A 19 13.36 -1.80 -6.53
CA LYS A 19 13.44 -2.71 -5.38
C LYS A 19 12.27 -2.48 -4.46
N ILE A 20 11.73 -3.57 -3.92
CA ILE A 20 10.90 -3.47 -2.71
C ILE A 20 11.85 -3.15 -1.56
N VAL A 21 11.73 -1.94 -1.02
CA VAL A 21 12.49 -1.54 0.15
C VAL A 21 11.82 -2.04 1.40
N GLU A 22 10.48 -2.04 1.40
CA GLU A 22 9.72 -2.37 2.58
C GLU A 22 8.33 -2.89 2.27
N ILE A 23 7.91 -3.88 3.04
CA ILE A 23 6.51 -4.27 3.18
C ILE A 23 6.22 -4.30 4.67
N LYS A 24 5.38 -3.39 5.15
CA LYS A 24 4.90 -3.43 6.54
C LYS A 24 3.55 -4.13 6.58
N ARG A 25 3.43 -5.13 7.45
CA ARG A 25 2.16 -5.81 7.74
C ARG A 25 1.51 -5.24 8.99
N PHE A 26 0.28 -5.66 9.27
CA PHE A 26 -0.56 -5.08 10.30
C PHE A 26 0.14 -4.92 11.66
N THR A 27 0.80 -5.96 12.15
CA THR A 27 1.55 -5.92 13.42
C THR A 27 2.66 -4.86 13.43
N GLN A 28 3.41 -4.75 12.33
CA GLN A 28 4.46 -3.72 12.17
C GLN A 28 3.85 -2.31 12.07
N LEU A 29 2.74 -2.18 11.34
CA LEU A 29 2.03 -0.91 11.24
C LEU A 29 1.56 -0.41 12.62
N GLU A 30 1.06 -1.32 13.46
CA GLU A 30 0.68 -0.98 14.84
C GLU A 30 1.89 -0.62 15.70
N SER A 31 2.94 -1.44 15.71
CA SER A 31 4.11 -1.24 16.59
C SER A 31 4.95 -0.02 16.22
N GLU A 32 4.98 0.36 14.94
CA GLU A 32 5.81 1.46 14.43
C GLU A 32 5.04 2.78 14.28
N GLY A 33 3.81 2.85 14.78
CA GLY A 33 3.05 4.11 14.85
C GLY A 33 2.31 4.52 13.56
N TYR A 34 2.09 3.61 12.61
CA TYR A 34 1.26 3.83 11.42
C TYR A 34 -0.24 3.73 11.74
N GLY A 35 -0.67 4.40 12.81
CA GLY A 35 -1.98 4.24 13.42
C GLY A 35 -3.16 4.52 12.50
N MET A 36 -3.04 5.47 11.57
CA MET A 36 -4.10 5.76 10.59
C MET A 36 -4.34 4.57 9.65
N LEU A 37 -3.27 4.04 9.05
CA LEU A 37 -3.37 2.90 8.13
C LEU A 37 -3.79 1.63 8.85
N ALA A 38 -3.20 1.36 10.02
CA ALA A 38 -3.57 0.23 10.86
C ALA A 38 -5.04 0.32 11.33
N GLY A 39 -5.47 1.51 11.76
CA GLY A 39 -6.83 1.77 12.24
C GLY A 39 -7.90 1.57 11.17
N VAL A 40 -7.72 2.16 9.99
CA VAL A 40 -8.66 2.03 8.86
C VAL A 40 -8.77 0.56 8.41
N GLY A 41 -7.64 -0.14 8.29
CA GLY A 41 -7.63 -1.53 7.84
C GLY A 41 -8.01 -2.58 8.89
N ARG A 42 -8.02 -2.23 10.19
CA ARG A 42 -8.19 -3.17 11.30
C ARG A 42 -9.43 -4.05 11.17
N ALA A 43 -10.56 -3.48 10.74
CA ALA A 43 -11.80 -4.25 10.64
C ALA A 43 -11.73 -5.38 9.60
N SER A 44 -10.93 -5.19 8.53
CA SER A 44 -10.79 -6.15 7.42
C SER A 44 -9.90 -7.34 7.77
N THR A 45 -9.16 -7.29 8.88
CA THR A 45 -8.32 -8.41 9.34
C THR A 45 -9.14 -9.65 9.70
N ARG A 46 -10.39 -9.47 10.15
CA ARG A 46 -11.34 -10.55 10.45
C ARG A 46 -11.65 -11.43 9.24
N ASP A 47 -11.53 -10.86 8.03
CA ASP A 47 -11.74 -11.54 6.76
C ASP A 47 -10.41 -11.97 6.09
N GLY A 48 -9.29 -11.92 6.82
CA GLY A 48 -7.96 -12.22 6.30
C GLY A 48 -7.39 -11.16 5.35
N ARG A 49 -7.97 -9.95 5.30
CA ARG A 49 -7.51 -8.83 4.47
C ARG A 49 -6.84 -7.78 5.35
N GLU A 50 -5.63 -8.10 5.79
CA GLU A 50 -4.85 -7.19 6.64
C GLU A 50 -4.31 -5.97 5.86
N PRO A 51 -4.24 -4.79 6.49
CA PRO A 51 -3.60 -3.62 5.88
C PRO A 51 -2.10 -3.86 5.68
N ALA A 52 -1.55 -3.23 4.66
CA ALA A 52 -0.13 -3.25 4.38
C ALA A 52 0.33 -1.92 3.80
N LEU A 53 1.59 -1.57 4.07
CA LEU A 53 2.33 -0.54 3.34
C LEU A 53 3.33 -1.24 2.43
N VAL A 54 3.40 -0.84 1.16
CA VAL A 54 4.42 -1.30 0.21
C VAL A 54 5.22 -0.10 -0.27
N HIS A 55 6.54 -0.16 -0.10
CA HIS A 55 7.46 0.88 -0.56
C HIS A 55 8.38 0.29 -1.64
N LEU A 56 8.19 0.76 -2.87
CA LEU A 56 9.08 0.49 -3.99
C LEU A 56 10.02 1.68 -4.18
N ARG A 57 11.29 1.42 -4.44
CA ARG A 57 12.29 2.44 -4.75
C ARG A 57 12.96 2.15 -6.08
N PHE A 58 13.00 3.16 -6.94
CA PHE A 58 13.78 3.19 -8.16
C PHE A 58 15.02 4.04 -7.96
N THR A 59 16.19 3.53 -8.38
CA THR A 59 17.42 4.33 -8.47
C THR A 59 17.93 4.29 -9.91
N PRO A 60 18.00 5.45 -10.60
CA PRO A 60 18.53 5.51 -11.96
C PRO A 60 19.97 5.00 -12.05
N LYS A 61 20.31 4.35 -13.16
CA LYS A 61 21.71 3.95 -13.44
C LYS A 61 22.58 5.22 -13.52
N GLY A 62 23.71 5.21 -12.82
CA GLY A 62 24.64 6.35 -12.76
C GLY A 62 24.35 7.35 -11.63
N CYS A 63 23.26 7.18 -10.87
CA CYS A 63 23.05 7.95 -9.64
C CYS A 63 23.96 7.41 -8.53
N THR A 64 25.12 8.04 -8.35
CA THR A 64 26.12 7.63 -7.33
C THR A 64 26.10 8.51 -6.08
N ASP A 65 25.47 9.69 -6.13
CA ASP A 65 25.35 10.58 -4.97
C ASP A 65 24.23 10.08 -4.04
N PRO A 66 24.54 9.69 -2.78
CA PRO A 66 23.54 9.27 -1.81
C PRO A 66 22.58 10.40 -1.39
N ASN A 67 22.95 11.67 -1.62
CA ASN A 67 22.16 12.85 -1.29
C ASN A 67 21.41 13.42 -2.50
N ALA A 68 21.42 12.72 -3.63
CA ALA A 68 20.67 13.13 -4.80
C ALA A 68 19.18 13.35 -4.43
N PRO A 69 18.57 14.47 -4.86
CA PRO A 69 17.16 14.73 -4.60
C PRO A 69 16.28 13.56 -5.04
N SER A 70 15.32 13.18 -4.20
CA SER A 70 14.40 12.08 -4.47
C SER A 70 12.98 12.60 -4.65
N ILE A 71 12.23 11.96 -5.53
CA ILE A 71 10.78 12.19 -5.71
C ILE A 71 10.06 10.99 -5.14
N ALA A 72 9.04 11.23 -4.31
CA ALA A 72 8.17 10.19 -3.78
C ALA A 72 6.78 10.31 -4.40
N PHE A 73 6.24 9.17 -4.85
CA PHE A 73 4.83 9.03 -5.19
C PHE A 73 4.14 8.30 -4.05
N VAL A 74 2.98 8.81 -3.63
CA VAL A 74 2.15 8.19 -2.59
C VAL A 74 0.77 7.96 -3.17
N GLY A 75 0.33 6.69 -3.17
CA GLY A 75 -0.99 6.29 -3.68
C GLY A 75 -1.93 5.89 -2.56
N LYS A 76 -3.20 6.27 -2.69
CA LYS A 76 -4.28 5.70 -1.86
C LYS A 76 -4.50 4.24 -2.30
N GLY A 77 -4.51 3.31 -1.34
CA GLY A 77 -4.60 1.87 -1.62
C GLY A 77 -5.81 1.19 -0.98
N ILE A 78 -7.00 1.81 -1.02
CA ILE A 78 -8.21 1.20 -0.47
C ILE A 78 -8.78 0.22 -1.49
N THR A 79 -8.55 -1.08 -1.28
CA THR A 79 -8.95 -2.11 -2.26
C THR A 79 -10.46 -2.31 -2.36
N PHE A 80 -11.21 -1.87 -1.35
CA PHE A 80 -12.66 -1.70 -1.40
C PHE A 80 -13.13 -0.77 -0.26
N ASP A 81 -13.95 0.22 -0.57
CA ASP A 81 -14.47 1.18 0.42
C ASP A 81 -15.97 1.00 0.69
N THR A 82 -16.31 0.42 1.85
CA THR A 82 -17.70 0.36 2.32
C THR A 82 -18.16 1.64 3.03
N GLY A 83 -17.23 2.53 3.40
CA GLY A 83 -17.46 3.66 4.30
C GLY A 83 -17.22 3.35 5.79
N GLY A 84 -17.03 2.08 6.17
CA GLY A 84 -16.85 1.68 7.57
C GLY A 84 -18.13 1.85 8.39
N LEU A 85 -18.03 2.41 9.60
CA LEU A 85 -19.20 2.70 10.45
C LEU A 85 -20.14 3.72 9.79
N SER A 86 -19.58 4.68 9.06
CA SER A 86 -20.32 5.61 8.20
C SER A 86 -20.59 4.95 6.86
N LEU A 87 -21.38 3.87 6.91
CA LEU A 87 -21.63 2.99 5.77
C LEU A 87 -22.21 3.77 4.58
N LYS A 88 -21.63 3.58 3.41
CA LYS A 88 -22.18 4.15 2.17
C LYS A 88 -23.57 3.57 1.89
N SER A 89 -24.40 4.36 1.21
CA SER A 89 -25.63 3.84 0.62
C SER A 89 -25.30 2.79 -0.45
N LYS A 90 -26.30 1.98 -0.83
CA LYS A 90 -26.15 0.97 -1.89
C LYS A 90 -25.53 1.56 -3.16
N ASP A 91 -26.10 2.67 -3.64
CA ASP A 91 -25.63 3.32 -4.86
C ASP A 91 -24.28 4.01 -4.67
N GLY A 92 -24.02 4.54 -3.47
CA GLY A 92 -22.72 5.13 -3.12
C GLY A 92 -21.59 4.11 -3.00
N MET A 93 -21.91 2.82 -2.84
CA MET A 93 -20.92 1.74 -2.75
C MET A 93 -20.56 1.17 -4.14
N CYS A 94 -21.40 1.38 -5.14
CA CYS A 94 -21.09 0.99 -6.52
C CYS A 94 -19.80 1.67 -7.00
N GLY A 95 -18.89 0.89 -7.58
CA GLY A 95 -17.61 1.39 -8.09
C GLY A 95 -16.49 1.48 -7.06
N MET A 96 -16.73 1.30 -5.76
CA MET A 96 -15.70 1.45 -4.72
C MET A 96 -14.58 0.38 -4.72
N LYS A 97 -14.60 -0.55 -5.69
CA LYS A 97 -13.43 -1.35 -6.06
C LYS A 97 -12.29 -0.48 -6.59
N THR A 98 -12.59 0.65 -7.24
CA THR A 98 -11.62 1.59 -7.81
C THR A 98 -11.27 2.72 -6.84
N ASP A 99 -11.37 2.49 -5.53
CA ASP A 99 -10.91 3.45 -4.52
C ASP A 99 -9.39 3.35 -4.25
N MET A 100 -8.71 2.81 -5.26
CA MET A 100 -7.28 2.62 -5.50
C MET A 100 -7.00 2.88 -6.98
#